data_AF-A0A077X5L1-F1
#
_entry.id   AF-A0A077X5L1-F1
#
_cell.length_a   1.000
_cell.length_b   1.000
_cell.length_c   1.000
_cell.angle_alpha   90.00
_cell.angle_beta   90.00
_cell.angle_gamma   90.00
#
_symmetry.space_group_name_H-M   'P 1'
#
loop_
_entity.id
_entity.type
_entity.pdbx_description
1 polymer ?
#
loop_
_entity_poly.entity_id
_entity_poly.type
_entity_poly.pdbx_seq_one_letter_code
_entity_poly.pdbx_strand_id
1 'polypeptide(L)'
;MNKEVCKRFKNVREWFPVEMDSTGYYQFKNAEAFQKYCTNECNSNLDKISAGCLYLLNEFFRDSSVFELVAKENFYIVQYILIWLSYILNLIKTQENVNIESFYNTYIRDGDKYTNNINYIKRFGGYKDLIDIYDHFLSMDMSTVSKLYDAFNTLCDIYNELDINNSNCTKCSGKANKFVEKYEQFTKDHDIFEDNSNFHVLIYLLNDYANLKNKCKNFPFTPDIEKIISEHVSEVTSSSSIASKLIPILSIFGAIAFFLGISYKYSLFGFRKQAQKQYLREKIKNIKKRMNR
;
A
#
# COMPACT_ATOMS: atom_id res chain seq x y z
N MET A 1 8.33 -0.36 -0.49
CA MET A 1 7.99 1.07 -0.43
C MET A 1 8.50 1.80 -1.66
N ASN A 2 7.82 2.87 -2.08
CA ASN A 2 8.35 3.79 -3.09
C ASN A 2 7.87 5.24 -2.83
N LYS A 3 8.46 6.21 -3.53
CA LYS A 3 8.16 7.64 -3.36
C LYS A 3 6.70 7.98 -3.65
N GLU A 4 6.07 7.33 -4.63
CA GLU A 4 4.67 7.59 -4.95
C GLU A 4 3.74 7.10 -3.84
N VAL A 5 4.01 5.92 -3.27
CA VAL A 5 3.28 5.41 -2.10
C VAL A 5 3.41 6.39 -0.93
N CYS A 6 4.62 6.79 -0.58
CA CYS A 6 4.86 7.71 0.53
C CYS A 6 4.27 9.11 0.31
N LYS A 7 4.12 9.55 -0.95
CA LYS A 7 3.44 10.80 -1.27
C LYS A 7 1.95 10.73 -0.95
N ARG A 8 1.26 9.62 -1.26
CA ARG A 8 -0.17 9.46 -0.94
C ARG A 8 -0.42 9.43 0.58
N PHE A 9 0.44 8.77 1.33
CA PHE A 9 0.38 8.79 2.80
C PHE A 9 0.71 10.17 3.38
N LYS A 10 1.69 10.88 2.79
CA LYS A 10 1.98 12.27 3.17
C LYS A 10 0.78 13.19 2.98
N ASN A 11 0.06 13.06 1.85
CA ASN A 11 -1.17 13.81 1.62
C ASN A 11 -2.18 13.58 2.75
N VAL A 12 -2.42 12.33 3.15
CA VAL A 12 -3.34 12.05 4.26
C VAL A 12 -2.85 12.66 5.57
N ARG A 13 -1.56 12.54 5.89
CA ARG A 13 -0.99 13.15 7.11
C ARG A 13 -1.13 14.69 7.13
N GLU A 14 -1.02 15.33 5.97
CA GLU A 14 -1.14 16.78 5.85
C GLU A 14 -2.60 17.25 5.81
N TRP A 15 -3.52 16.45 5.26
CA TRP A 15 -4.90 16.86 5.00
C TRP A 15 -5.90 16.36 6.05
N PHE A 16 -5.60 15.25 6.71
CA PHE A 16 -6.34 14.69 7.85
C PHE A 16 -5.54 15.00 9.14
N PRO A 17 -5.98 15.96 9.98
CA PRO A 17 -5.24 16.28 11.19
C PRO A 17 -5.31 15.14 12.20
N VAL A 18 -4.21 14.93 12.93
CA VAL A 18 -4.14 13.95 14.03
C VAL A 18 -4.83 14.48 15.29
N GLU A 19 -4.92 15.81 15.41
CA GLU A 19 -5.59 16.50 16.52
C GLU A 19 -6.99 16.98 16.11
N MET A 20 -7.93 16.90 17.04
CA MET A 20 -9.27 17.47 16.90
C MET A 20 -9.24 18.97 17.20
N ASP A 21 -10.25 19.69 16.74
CA ASP A 21 -10.48 21.07 17.16
C ASP A 21 -11.07 21.15 18.58
N SER A 22 -11.30 22.37 19.06
CA SER A 22 -11.89 22.63 20.38
C SER A 22 -13.32 22.08 20.56
N THR A 23 -13.99 21.70 19.46
CA THR A 23 -15.33 21.10 19.50
C THR A 23 -15.28 19.58 19.58
N GLY A 24 -14.09 18.99 19.57
CA GLY A 24 -13.89 17.53 19.60
C GLY A 24 -14.10 16.88 18.23
N TYR A 25 -13.97 17.63 17.13
CA TYR A 25 -14.12 17.09 15.78
C TYR A 25 -12.85 17.24 14.95
N TYR A 26 -12.56 16.24 14.12
CA TYR A 26 -11.53 16.35 13.09
C TYR A 26 -11.95 17.35 12.02
N GLN A 27 -11.06 18.24 11.63
CA GLN A 27 -11.31 19.22 10.56
C GLN A 27 -10.37 18.97 9.38
N PHE A 28 -10.93 18.51 8.26
CA PHE A 28 -10.12 18.31 7.06
C PHE A 28 -9.49 19.63 6.62
N LYS A 29 -8.17 19.62 6.46
CA LYS A 29 -7.46 20.74 5.84
C LYS A 29 -7.68 20.78 4.32
N ASN A 30 -8.09 19.65 3.74
CA ASN A 30 -8.53 19.55 2.35
C ASN A 30 -9.84 18.75 2.27
N ALA A 31 -10.96 19.42 2.49
CA ALA A 31 -12.28 18.78 2.49
C ALA A 31 -12.65 18.19 1.12
N GLU A 32 -12.32 18.86 0.02
CA GLU A 32 -12.62 18.41 -1.35
C GLU A 32 -12.03 17.03 -1.65
N ALA A 33 -10.81 16.77 -1.18
CA ALA A 33 -10.15 15.49 -1.38
C ALA A 33 -10.89 14.31 -0.72
N PHE A 34 -11.51 14.54 0.44
CA PHE A 34 -12.16 13.50 1.24
C PHE A 34 -13.68 13.42 1.05
N GLN A 35 -14.33 14.51 0.64
CA GLN A 35 -15.80 14.62 0.63
C GLN A 35 -16.49 13.53 -0.22
N LYS A 36 -15.89 13.17 -1.36
CA LYS A 36 -16.41 12.06 -2.21
C LYS A 36 -16.42 10.70 -1.49
N TYR A 37 -15.57 10.52 -0.49
CA TYR A 37 -15.47 9.27 0.27
C TYR A 37 -16.32 9.28 1.54
N CYS A 38 -16.88 10.42 1.94
CA CYS A 38 -17.72 10.55 3.14
C CYS A 38 -18.97 9.67 3.13
N THR A 39 -19.21 9.01 4.25
CA THR A 39 -20.52 8.47 4.63
C THR A 39 -21.23 9.52 5.48
N ASN A 40 -22.57 9.66 5.37
CA ASN A 40 -23.36 10.63 6.14
C ASN A 40 -22.76 12.04 6.16
N GLU A 41 -22.31 12.54 5.00
CA GLU A 41 -21.70 13.88 4.83
C GLU A 41 -20.45 14.15 5.71
N CYS A 42 -19.82 13.10 6.27
CA CYS A 42 -18.73 13.23 7.23
C CYS A 42 -19.13 13.99 8.51
N ASN A 43 -20.35 13.76 9.00
CA ASN A 43 -20.86 14.44 10.19
C ASN A 43 -20.15 14.01 11.48
N SER A 44 -19.72 12.75 11.58
CA SER A 44 -18.97 12.24 12.74
C SER A 44 -17.47 12.08 12.48
N ASN A 45 -16.69 11.96 13.57
CA ASN A 45 -15.26 11.63 13.46
C ASN A 45 -15.03 10.26 12.81
N LEU A 46 -15.89 9.28 13.09
CA LEU A 46 -15.82 7.95 12.48
C LEU A 46 -16.10 8.02 10.97
N ASP A 47 -17.06 8.83 10.53
CA ASP A 47 -17.31 9.05 9.10
C ASP A 47 -16.07 9.63 8.41
N LYS A 48 -15.40 10.58 9.06
CA LYS A 48 -14.18 11.21 8.55
C LYS A 48 -13.02 10.21 8.47
N ILE A 49 -12.83 9.39 9.49
CA ILE A 49 -11.79 8.35 9.53
C ILE A 49 -12.03 7.32 8.41
N SER A 50 -13.27 6.87 8.24
CA SER A 50 -13.65 5.99 7.15
C SER A 50 -13.36 6.64 5.79
N ALA A 51 -13.69 7.92 5.60
CA ALA A 51 -13.36 8.65 4.37
C ALA A 51 -11.85 8.73 4.10
N GLY A 52 -11.03 8.93 5.13
CA GLY A 52 -9.57 8.91 5.01
C GLY A 52 -9.01 7.54 4.62
N CYS A 53 -9.57 6.47 5.19
CA CYS A 53 -9.22 5.09 4.81
C CYS A 53 -9.60 4.79 3.35
N LEU A 54 -10.83 5.14 2.95
CA LEU A 54 -11.31 5.00 1.56
C LEU A 54 -10.47 5.81 0.58
N TYR A 55 -10.05 7.03 0.95
CA TYR A 55 -9.14 7.82 0.15
C TYR A 55 -7.85 7.03 -0.15
N LEU A 56 -7.19 6.48 0.88
CA LEU A 56 -5.96 5.70 0.68
C LEU A 56 -6.20 4.48 -0.21
N LEU A 57 -7.23 3.69 0.09
CA LEU A 57 -7.56 2.50 -0.69
C LEU A 57 -7.81 2.86 -2.16
N ASN A 58 -8.50 3.96 -2.43
CA ASN A 58 -8.74 4.42 -3.78
C ASN A 58 -7.48 4.95 -4.49
N GLU A 59 -6.57 5.61 -3.78
CA GLU A 59 -5.30 6.06 -4.36
C GLU A 59 -4.36 4.90 -4.76
N PHE A 60 -4.62 3.68 -4.28
CA PHE A 60 -3.81 2.49 -4.57
C PHE A 60 -4.53 1.40 -5.36
N PHE A 61 -5.85 1.28 -5.21
CA PHE A 61 -6.63 0.13 -5.68
C PHE A 61 -7.90 0.52 -6.44
N ARG A 62 -8.09 1.79 -6.83
CA ARG A 62 -9.29 2.21 -7.58
C ARG A 62 -9.53 1.40 -8.86
N ASP A 63 -8.47 1.19 -9.62
CA ASP A 63 -8.53 0.53 -10.92
C ASP A 63 -7.20 -0.16 -11.23
N SER A 64 -7.21 -1.03 -12.24
CA SER A 64 -6.02 -1.80 -12.64
C SER A 64 -4.81 -0.93 -12.96
N SER A 65 -5.00 0.27 -13.52
CA SER A 65 -3.90 1.16 -13.88
C SER A 65 -3.26 1.78 -12.64
N VAL A 66 -4.05 2.24 -11.68
CA VAL A 66 -3.54 2.73 -10.39
C VAL A 66 -2.81 1.62 -9.65
N PHE A 67 -3.38 0.42 -9.62
CA PHE A 67 -2.78 -0.73 -8.96
C PHE A 67 -1.43 -1.14 -9.58
N GLU A 68 -1.31 -1.12 -10.90
CA GLU A 68 -0.07 -1.43 -11.61
C GLU A 68 0.99 -0.31 -11.45
N LEU A 69 0.60 0.96 -11.63
CA LEU A 69 1.55 2.07 -11.70
C LEU A 69 2.00 2.58 -10.34
N VAL A 70 1.07 2.66 -9.38
CA VAL A 70 1.32 3.27 -8.06
C VAL A 70 1.66 2.20 -7.04
N ALA A 71 0.74 1.23 -6.88
CA ALA A 71 0.92 0.14 -5.93
C ALA A 71 1.94 -0.89 -6.40
N LYS A 72 2.26 -0.92 -7.71
CA LYS A 72 3.16 -1.89 -8.33
C LYS A 72 2.75 -3.32 -8.03
N GLU A 73 1.45 -3.56 -8.16
CA GLU A 73 0.81 -4.85 -7.91
C GLU A 73 1.01 -5.40 -6.49
N ASN A 74 1.34 -4.54 -5.52
CA ASN A 74 1.76 -5.00 -4.21
C ASN A 74 0.71 -4.72 -3.12
N PHE A 75 0.12 -5.80 -2.61
CA PHE A 75 -0.94 -5.79 -1.61
C PHE A 75 -0.46 -5.45 -0.19
N TYR A 76 0.84 -5.53 0.11
CA TYR A 76 1.40 -5.07 1.39
C TYR A 76 1.03 -3.62 1.75
N ILE A 77 0.67 -2.79 0.77
CA ILE A 77 0.24 -1.40 1.00
C ILE A 77 -0.98 -1.37 1.92
N VAL A 78 -1.84 -2.38 1.86
CA VAL A 78 -3.00 -2.50 2.76
C VAL A 78 -2.56 -2.53 4.22
N GLN A 79 -1.45 -3.20 4.55
CA GLN A 79 -0.92 -3.21 5.93
C GLN A 79 -0.56 -1.80 6.40
N TYR A 80 0.05 -0.97 5.54
CA TYR A 80 0.35 0.43 5.89
C TYR A 80 -0.92 1.29 6.05
N ILE A 81 -1.94 1.05 5.23
CA ILE A 81 -3.25 1.69 5.39
C ILE A 81 -3.86 1.31 6.74
N LEU A 82 -3.77 0.04 7.13
CA LEU A 82 -4.31 -0.46 8.39
C LEU A 82 -3.50 -0.01 9.60
N ILE A 83 -2.19 0.18 9.50
CA ILE A 83 -1.39 0.84 10.55
C ILE A 83 -1.90 2.26 10.77
N TRP A 84 -2.09 3.04 9.71
CA TRP A 84 -2.64 4.40 9.84
C TRP A 84 -4.03 4.38 10.45
N LEU A 85 -4.92 3.51 9.95
CA LEU A 85 -6.30 3.42 10.45
C LEU A 85 -6.34 2.99 11.92
N SER A 86 -5.59 1.96 12.29
CA SER A 86 -5.50 1.45 13.66
C SER A 86 -4.93 2.49 14.62
N TYR A 87 -3.90 3.25 14.20
CA TYR A 87 -3.37 4.37 14.98
C TYR A 87 -4.42 5.44 15.26
N ILE A 88 -5.13 5.91 14.21
CA ILE A 88 -6.15 6.95 14.37
C ILE A 88 -7.35 6.46 15.20
N LEU A 89 -7.79 5.20 15.00
CA LEU A 89 -8.87 4.61 15.81
C LEU A 89 -8.47 4.49 17.28
N ASN A 90 -7.23 4.12 17.59
CA ASN A 90 -6.75 4.06 18.98
C ASN A 90 -6.68 5.44 19.65
N LEU A 91 -6.37 6.51 18.91
CA LEU A 91 -6.41 7.88 19.45
C LEU A 91 -7.83 8.23 19.94
N ILE A 92 -8.85 7.98 19.12
CA ILE A 92 -10.24 8.32 19.49
C ILE A 92 -10.89 7.31 20.43
N LYS A 93 -10.43 6.05 20.45
CA LYS A 93 -10.92 5.01 21.36
C LYS A 93 -10.93 5.50 22.81
N THR A 94 -9.88 6.21 23.21
CA THR A 94 -9.74 6.76 24.56
C THR A 94 -10.66 7.94 24.86
N GLN A 95 -11.04 8.71 23.83
CA GLN A 95 -11.78 9.97 23.99
C GLN A 95 -13.30 9.77 23.81
N GLU A 96 -13.70 8.89 22.89
CA GLU A 96 -15.09 8.68 22.45
C GLU A 96 -15.62 7.28 22.79
N ASN A 97 -14.86 6.45 23.51
CA ASN A 97 -15.21 5.06 23.83
C ASN A 97 -15.58 4.23 22.59
N VAL A 98 -14.83 4.44 21.50
CA VAL A 98 -15.07 3.80 20.21
C VAL A 98 -14.69 2.33 20.26
N ASN A 99 -15.61 1.48 19.81
CA ASN A 99 -15.33 0.07 19.55
C ASN A 99 -14.87 -0.12 18.09
N ILE A 100 -13.64 -0.60 17.91
CA ILE A 100 -13.04 -0.89 16.58
C ILE A 100 -13.87 -1.92 15.81
N GLU A 101 -14.43 -2.92 16.49
CA GLU A 101 -15.32 -3.92 15.88
C GLU A 101 -16.61 -3.25 15.35
N SER A 102 -17.16 -2.30 16.11
CA SER A 102 -18.33 -1.53 15.67
C SER A 102 -18.01 -0.67 14.45
N PHE A 103 -16.83 -0.02 14.43
CA PHE A 103 -16.36 0.71 13.25
C PHE A 103 -16.23 -0.21 12.03
N TYR A 104 -15.57 -1.36 12.18
CA TYR A 104 -15.40 -2.32 11.09
C TYR A 104 -16.75 -2.80 10.56
N ASN A 105 -17.67 -3.21 11.44
CA ASN A 105 -18.98 -3.69 11.03
C ASN A 105 -19.77 -2.61 10.27
N THR A 106 -19.82 -1.40 10.83
CA THR A 106 -20.61 -0.29 10.27
C THR A 106 -20.05 0.21 8.94
N TYR A 107 -18.73 0.47 8.88
CA TYR A 107 -18.13 1.17 7.75
C TYR A 107 -17.54 0.21 6.72
N ILE A 108 -16.86 -0.86 7.16
CA ILE A 108 -16.07 -1.73 6.27
C ILE A 108 -16.91 -2.91 5.78
N ARG A 109 -17.60 -3.62 6.70
CA ARG A 109 -18.38 -4.81 6.38
C ARG A 109 -19.68 -4.44 5.65
N ASP A 110 -20.44 -3.52 6.24
CA ASP A 110 -21.80 -3.19 5.79
C ASP A 110 -21.82 -1.91 4.91
N GLY A 111 -20.68 -1.23 4.74
CA GLY A 111 -20.57 -0.02 3.94
C GLY A 111 -20.34 -0.30 2.46
N ASP A 112 -21.30 0.09 1.60
CA ASP A 112 -21.28 -0.13 0.15
C ASP A 112 -19.99 0.35 -0.55
N LYS A 113 -19.38 1.43 -0.02
CA LYS A 113 -18.14 1.99 -0.57
C LYS A 113 -16.93 1.07 -0.39
N TYR A 114 -17.00 0.06 0.47
CA TYR A 114 -15.92 -0.91 0.71
C TYR A 114 -16.16 -2.27 0.03
N THR A 115 -17.39 -2.63 -0.30
CA THR A 115 -17.74 -4.01 -0.67
C THR A 115 -17.83 -4.28 -2.17
N ASN A 116 -18.02 -3.26 -3.02
CA ASN A 116 -18.30 -3.44 -4.46
C ASN A 116 -17.49 -2.51 -5.39
N ASN A 117 -16.17 -2.45 -5.20
CA ASN A 117 -15.32 -1.45 -5.86
C ASN A 117 -14.06 -2.02 -6.53
N ILE A 118 -13.82 -3.33 -6.45
CA ILE A 118 -12.73 -4.00 -7.15
C ILE A 118 -13.34 -5.08 -8.04
N ASN A 119 -13.30 -4.87 -9.35
CA ASN A 119 -13.75 -5.88 -10.34
C ASN A 119 -12.62 -6.43 -11.20
N TYR A 120 -11.45 -5.79 -11.18
CA TYR A 120 -10.30 -6.13 -12.03
C TYR A 120 -9.35 -7.13 -11.35
N ILE A 121 -9.54 -7.42 -10.05
CA ILE A 121 -8.80 -8.45 -9.32
C ILE A 121 -9.75 -9.59 -9.01
N LYS A 122 -9.66 -10.69 -9.77
CA LYS A 122 -10.63 -11.81 -9.75
C LYS A 122 -10.98 -12.38 -8.35
N ARG A 123 -10.09 -12.23 -7.36
CA ARG A 123 -10.26 -12.76 -5.99
C ARG A 123 -10.99 -11.81 -5.05
N PHE A 124 -11.03 -10.51 -5.34
CA PHE A 124 -11.54 -9.50 -4.44
C PHE A 124 -12.73 -8.80 -5.09
N GLY A 125 -13.88 -8.78 -4.42
CA GLY A 125 -15.07 -8.02 -4.80
C GLY A 125 -15.01 -6.56 -4.34
N GLY A 126 -14.22 -6.27 -3.30
CA GLY A 126 -13.97 -4.89 -2.88
C GLY A 126 -12.82 -4.72 -1.89
N TYR A 127 -12.63 -3.47 -1.44
CA TYR A 127 -11.64 -3.10 -0.44
C TYR A 127 -11.82 -3.85 0.89
N LYS A 128 -13.06 -4.21 1.26
CA LYS A 128 -13.31 -5.07 2.42
C LYS A 128 -12.49 -6.36 2.34
N ASP A 129 -12.51 -7.05 1.21
CA ASP A 129 -11.78 -8.32 1.08
C ASP A 129 -10.26 -8.14 1.18
N LEU A 130 -9.74 -6.96 0.83
CA LEU A 130 -8.34 -6.61 1.05
C LEU A 130 -8.03 -6.41 2.53
N ILE A 131 -8.92 -5.70 3.23
CA ILE A 131 -8.81 -5.43 4.67
C ILE A 131 -8.88 -6.74 5.46
N ASP A 132 -9.80 -7.64 5.10
CA ASP A 132 -10.01 -8.92 5.78
C ASP A 132 -8.78 -9.83 5.78
N ILE A 133 -7.87 -9.66 4.82
CA ILE A 133 -6.60 -10.41 4.80
C ILE A 133 -5.68 -9.99 5.96
N TYR A 134 -5.81 -8.75 6.42
CA TYR A 134 -4.91 -8.10 7.35
C TYR A 134 -5.67 -7.45 8.52
N ASP A 135 -6.88 -7.90 8.82
CA ASP A 135 -7.78 -7.29 9.80
C ASP A 135 -7.20 -7.30 11.22
N HIS A 136 -6.29 -8.23 11.53
CA HIS A 136 -5.54 -8.30 12.77
C HIS A 136 -4.81 -7.00 13.12
N PHE A 137 -4.39 -6.21 12.11
CA PHE A 137 -3.78 -4.88 12.34
C PHE A 137 -4.72 -3.89 13.02
N LEU A 138 -6.03 -4.00 12.80
CA LEU A 138 -7.03 -3.14 13.46
C LEU A 138 -7.09 -3.39 14.97
N SER A 139 -6.69 -4.59 15.41
CA SER A 139 -6.73 -4.99 16.82
C SER A 139 -5.45 -4.66 17.60
N MET A 140 -4.42 -4.11 16.93
CA MET A 140 -3.16 -3.72 17.58
C MET A 140 -3.39 -2.69 18.69
N ASP A 141 -2.70 -2.88 19.80
CA ASP A 141 -2.72 -1.92 20.89
C ASP A 141 -1.96 -0.64 20.50
N MET A 142 -2.32 0.45 21.18
CA MET A 142 -1.77 1.78 20.92
C MET A 142 -0.24 1.82 21.06
N SER A 143 0.35 1.05 21.98
CA SER A 143 1.79 1.09 22.24
C SER A 143 2.60 0.48 21.10
N THR A 144 2.09 -0.57 20.47
CA THR A 144 2.70 -1.20 19.29
C THR A 144 2.41 -0.41 18.01
N VAL A 145 1.14 -0.07 17.74
CA VAL A 145 0.77 0.58 16.48
C VAL A 145 1.37 1.99 16.35
N SER A 146 1.50 2.74 17.45
CA SER A 146 2.12 4.06 17.44
C SER A 146 3.58 3.99 16.99
N LYS A 147 4.36 3.03 17.50
CA LYS A 147 5.76 2.83 17.11
C LYS A 147 5.88 2.41 15.64
N LEU A 148 5.01 1.51 15.16
CA LEU A 148 4.98 1.09 13.76
C LEU A 148 4.62 2.25 12.84
N TYR A 149 3.59 3.03 13.18
CA TYR A 149 3.18 4.21 12.43
C TYR A 149 4.30 5.23 12.36
N ASP A 150 4.98 5.48 13.47
CA ASP A 150 6.13 6.37 13.56
C ASP A 150 7.31 5.91 12.69
N ALA A 151 7.66 4.63 12.74
CA ALA A 151 8.73 4.05 11.93
C ALA A 151 8.40 4.14 10.43
N PHE A 152 7.18 3.74 10.05
CA PHE A 152 6.65 3.86 8.69
C PHE A 152 6.72 5.30 8.18
N ASN A 153 6.25 6.27 8.97
CA ASN A 153 6.24 7.67 8.59
C ASN A 153 7.65 8.23 8.43
N THR A 154 8.57 7.87 9.33
CA THR A 154 9.99 8.27 9.26
C THR A 154 10.62 7.75 7.96
N LEU A 155 10.35 6.48 7.61
CA LEU A 155 10.82 5.90 6.35
C LEU A 155 10.22 6.63 5.14
N CYS A 156 8.92 6.94 5.18
CA CYS A 156 8.28 7.65 4.09
C CYS A 156 8.77 9.08 3.89
N ASP A 157 9.14 9.77 4.97
CA ASP A 157 9.74 11.10 4.87
C ASP A 157 11.10 11.05 4.15
N ILE A 158 11.88 9.98 4.35
CA ILE A 158 13.12 9.74 3.60
C ILE A 158 12.80 9.54 2.12
N TYR A 159 11.85 8.65 1.78
CA TYR A 159 11.45 8.41 0.38
C TYR A 159 10.92 9.68 -0.33
N ASN A 160 10.21 10.54 0.39
CA ASN A 160 9.65 11.78 -0.14
C ASN A 160 10.73 12.84 -0.41
N GLU A 161 11.72 12.96 0.48
CA GLU A 161 12.83 13.92 0.37
C GLU A 161 13.94 13.47 -0.58
N LEU A 162 14.13 12.16 -0.73
CA LEU A 162 15.08 11.64 -1.71
C LEU A 162 14.59 12.02 -3.11
N ASP A 163 15.38 12.85 -3.79
CA ASP A 163 15.32 12.96 -5.23
C ASP A 163 16.03 11.72 -5.79
N ILE A 164 15.24 10.75 -6.24
CA ILE A 164 15.74 9.45 -6.74
C ILE A 164 16.75 9.65 -7.89
N ASN A 165 16.69 10.80 -8.58
CA ASN A 165 17.54 11.13 -9.71
C ASN A 165 18.82 11.91 -9.34
N ASN A 166 18.95 12.42 -8.10
CA ASN A 166 20.06 13.30 -7.69
C ASN A 166 20.62 12.97 -6.29
N SER A 167 20.37 11.75 -5.80
CA SER A 167 20.67 11.18 -4.47
C SER A 167 21.57 12.01 -3.55
N ASN A 168 21.06 13.13 -3.02
CA ASN A 168 21.73 13.85 -1.95
C ASN A 168 21.35 13.21 -0.61
N CYS A 169 21.77 11.95 -0.44
CA CYS A 169 21.51 11.12 0.74
C CYS A 169 21.95 11.80 2.04
N THR A 170 22.92 12.73 1.98
CA THR A 170 23.38 13.56 3.10
C THR A 170 22.22 14.27 3.79
N LYS A 171 21.22 14.77 3.06
CA LYS A 171 20.06 15.46 3.64
C LYS A 171 19.19 14.55 4.50
N CYS A 172 19.14 13.26 4.20
CA CYS A 172 18.27 12.30 4.88
C CYS A 172 19.00 11.47 5.94
N SER A 173 20.33 11.62 6.10
CA SER A 173 21.12 10.81 7.05
C SER A 173 20.59 10.91 8.49
N GLY A 174 20.20 12.10 8.94
CA GLY A 174 19.62 12.28 10.27
C GLY A 174 18.28 11.54 10.46
N LYS A 175 17.45 11.44 9.41
CA LYS A 175 16.20 10.67 9.43
C LYS A 175 16.46 9.17 9.36
N ALA A 176 17.48 8.75 8.61
CA ALA A 176 17.90 7.35 8.55
C ALA A 176 18.39 6.84 9.91
N ASN A 177 19.14 7.67 10.67
CA ASN A 177 19.53 7.35 12.05
C ASN A 177 18.30 7.21 12.95
N LYS A 178 17.36 8.17 12.90
CA LYS A 178 16.10 8.09 13.67
C LYS A 178 15.28 6.85 13.35
N PHE A 179 15.26 6.41 12.09
CA PHE A 179 14.58 5.17 11.71
C PHE A 179 15.23 3.95 12.39
N VAL A 180 16.56 3.86 12.35
CA VAL A 180 17.32 2.76 13.00
C VAL A 180 17.11 2.76 14.50
N GLU A 181 17.22 3.91 15.17
CA GLU A 181 16.98 4.02 16.62
C GLU A 181 15.56 3.54 17.01
N LYS A 182 14.54 3.98 16.26
CA LYS A 182 13.14 3.57 16.49
C LYS A 182 12.96 2.06 16.30
N TYR A 183 13.60 1.50 15.27
CA TYR A 183 13.57 0.07 15.01
C TYR A 183 14.23 -0.74 16.13
N GLU A 184 15.46 -0.38 16.54
CA GLU A 184 16.17 -1.07 17.61
C GLU A 184 15.43 -1.02 18.95
N GLN A 185 14.72 0.09 19.21
CA GLN A 185 13.85 0.17 20.37
C GLN A 185 12.66 -0.78 20.24
N PHE A 186 12.02 -0.80 19.06
CA PHE A 186 10.88 -1.69 18.80
C PHE A 186 11.26 -3.17 18.99
N THR A 187 12.43 -3.59 18.52
CA THR A 187 12.92 -4.98 18.61
C THR A 187 13.32 -5.39 20.04
N LYS A 188 13.60 -4.43 20.93
CA LYS A 188 13.86 -4.72 22.35
C LYS A 188 12.57 -4.92 23.13
N ASP A 189 11.54 -4.17 22.76
CA ASP A 189 10.24 -4.19 23.42
C ASP A 189 9.37 -5.37 22.96
N HIS A 190 9.70 -5.97 21.82
CA HIS A 190 8.93 -7.05 21.21
C HIS A 190 9.88 -8.11 20.64
N ASP A 191 9.64 -9.38 20.99
CA ASP A 191 10.33 -10.49 20.34
C ASP A 191 9.76 -10.68 18.93
N ILE A 192 10.58 -10.40 17.92
CA ILE A 192 10.20 -10.51 16.50
C ILE A 192 10.09 -11.98 16.07
N PHE A 193 10.68 -12.91 16.84
CA PHE A 193 10.73 -14.33 16.54
C PHE A 193 9.65 -15.15 17.26
N GLU A 194 8.91 -14.55 18.20
CA GLU A 194 7.67 -15.17 18.69
C GLU A 194 6.57 -14.97 17.63
N ASP A 195 6.06 -16.10 17.12
CA ASP A 195 5.06 -16.26 16.06
C ASP A 195 3.84 -15.34 16.22
N ASN A 196 4.00 -14.09 15.83
CA ASN A 196 2.99 -13.06 15.90
C ASN A 196 2.92 -12.37 14.54
N SER A 197 1.85 -12.67 13.82
CA SER A 197 1.44 -12.08 12.53
C SER A 197 1.57 -10.55 12.42
N ASN A 198 1.69 -9.86 13.56
CA ASN A 198 1.95 -8.43 13.69
C ASN A 198 3.34 -7.98 13.22
N PHE A 199 4.36 -8.84 13.24
CA PHE A 199 5.74 -8.43 12.93
C PHE A 199 6.13 -8.51 11.45
N HIS A 200 5.26 -9.08 10.59
CA HIS A 200 5.50 -9.11 9.15
C HIS A 200 5.62 -7.71 8.54
N VAL A 201 4.87 -6.71 9.04
CA VAL A 201 4.99 -5.34 8.54
C VAL A 201 6.34 -4.72 8.85
N LEU A 202 6.92 -5.05 10.00
CA LEU A 202 8.23 -4.56 10.39
C LEU A 202 9.27 -5.08 9.40
N ILE A 203 9.20 -6.38 9.06
CA ILE A 203 10.10 -6.99 8.07
C ILE A 203 9.98 -6.29 6.71
N TYR A 204 8.78 -5.91 6.28
CA TYR A 204 8.62 -5.10 5.06
C TYR A 204 9.25 -3.71 5.19
N LEU A 205 9.09 -3.01 6.32
CA LEU A 205 9.74 -1.72 6.58
C LEU A 205 11.27 -1.84 6.57
N LEU A 206 11.83 -2.93 7.13
CA LEU A 206 13.26 -3.18 7.14
C LEU A 206 13.81 -3.50 5.75
N ASN A 207 13.09 -4.32 4.98
CA ASN A 207 13.41 -4.58 3.58
C ASN A 207 13.43 -3.27 2.77
N ASP A 208 12.46 -2.39 3.03
CA ASP A 208 12.35 -1.10 2.36
C ASP A 208 13.44 -0.12 2.77
N TYR A 209 13.90 -0.17 4.01
CA TYR A 209 15.07 0.55 4.48
C TYR A 209 16.38 0.00 3.89
N ALA A 210 16.55 -1.33 3.84
CA ALA A 210 17.71 -1.97 3.22
C ALA A 210 17.85 -1.57 1.75
N ASN A 211 16.72 -1.48 1.03
CA ASN A 211 16.68 -0.97 -0.34
C ASN A 211 17.13 0.50 -0.46
N LEU A 212 16.79 1.36 0.51
CA LEU A 212 17.29 2.74 0.56
C LEU A 212 18.78 2.79 0.85
N LYS A 213 19.26 2.02 1.82
CA LYS A 213 20.67 1.94 2.20
C LYS A 213 21.56 1.48 1.04
N ASN A 214 21.08 0.52 0.23
CA ASN A 214 21.78 0.10 -0.99
C ASN A 214 22.01 1.26 -1.98
N LYS A 215 21.08 2.23 -2.02
CA LYS A 215 21.22 3.45 -2.82
C LYS A 215 22.00 4.54 -2.10
N CYS A 216 21.82 4.67 -0.79
CA CYS A 216 22.43 5.65 0.09
C CYS A 216 23.42 4.97 1.04
N LYS A 217 24.62 4.67 0.53
CA LYS A 217 25.66 3.90 1.26
C LYS A 217 26.12 4.55 2.58
N ASN A 218 25.85 5.83 2.78
CA ASN A 218 26.16 6.56 4.01
C ASN A 218 25.09 6.41 5.11
N PHE A 219 23.97 5.75 4.84
CA PHE A 219 22.99 5.41 5.87
C PHE A 219 23.56 4.36 6.84
N PRO A 220 23.17 4.40 8.12
CA PRO A 220 23.70 3.50 9.12
C PRO A 220 23.44 2.03 8.77
N PHE A 221 24.44 1.20 9.05
CA PHE A 221 24.36 -0.24 8.90
C PHE A 221 23.85 -0.87 10.21
N THR A 222 22.95 -1.83 10.09
CA THR A 222 22.37 -2.58 11.21
C THR A 222 22.53 -4.08 10.90
N PRO A 223 23.48 -4.78 11.54
CA PRO A 223 23.71 -6.22 11.31
C PRO A 223 22.47 -7.07 11.62
N ASP A 224 21.69 -6.65 12.61
CA ASP A 224 20.51 -7.39 13.06
C ASP A 224 19.39 -7.41 12.00
N ILE A 225 19.30 -6.38 11.15
CA ILE A 225 18.31 -6.35 10.06
C ILE A 225 18.56 -7.46 9.05
N GLU A 226 19.81 -7.67 8.62
CA GLU A 226 20.14 -8.71 7.64
C GLU A 226 19.90 -10.10 8.22
N LYS A 227 20.24 -10.30 9.50
CA LYS A 227 19.95 -11.53 10.22
C LYS A 227 18.44 -11.81 10.29
N ILE A 228 17.64 -10.83 10.72
CA ILE A 228 16.18 -10.95 10.82
C ILE A 228 15.53 -11.23 9.46
N ILE A 229 15.96 -10.53 8.40
CA ILE A 229 15.46 -10.79 7.04
C ILE A 229 15.82 -12.20 6.59
N SER A 230 17.06 -12.65 6.83
CA SER A 230 17.52 -13.99 6.44
C SER A 230 16.81 -15.10 7.20
N GLU A 231 16.61 -14.94 8.50
CA GLU A 231 15.92 -15.92 9.35
C GLU A 231 14.46 -16.04 8.94
N HIS A 232 13.76 -14.92 8.72
CA HIS A 232 12.38 -14.93 8.23
C HIS A 232 12.23 -15.64 6.88
N VAL A 233 13.12 -15.35 5.93
CA VAL A 233 13.09 -16.04 4.62
C VAL A 233 13.26 -17.55 4.81
N SER A 234 14.15 -17.98 5.71
CA SER A 234 14.38 -19.40 5.96
C SER A 234 13.20 -20.09 6.67
N GLU A 235 12.51 -19.41 7.58
CA GLU A 235 11.33 -19.90 8.28
C GLU A 235 10.11 -20.03 7.37
N VAL A 236 9.87 -19.04 6.50
CA VAL A 236 8.82 -19.12 5.46
C VAL A 236 9.08 -20.29 4.50
N THR A 237 10.36 -20.62 4.28
CA THR A 237 10.76 -21.73 3.40
C THR A 237 10.64 -23.10 4.12
N SER A 238 10.85 -23.16 5.44
CA SER A 238 10.83 -24.39 6.23
C SER A 238 9.44 -24.78 6.77
N SER A 239 8.54 -23.82 6.98
CA SER A 239 7.15 -24.01 7.44
C SER A 239 6.16 -24.48 6.36
N SER A 240 6.67 -25.06 5.26
CA SER A 240 5.94 -25.52 4.06
C SER A 240 4.89 -26.65 4.29
N SER A 241 4.50 -26.95 5.53
CA SER A 241 3.38 -27.86 5.85
C SER A 241 2.16 -27.16 6.48
N ILE A 242 2.27 -25.90 6.93
CA ILE A 242 1.17 -25.11 7.52
C ILE A 242 0.73 -23.96 6.59
N ALA A 243 1.52 -23.69 5.54
CA ALA A 243 1.35 -22.61 4.58
C ALA A 243 0.16 -22.73 3.59
N SER A 244 -0.88 -23.50 3.90
CA SER A 244 -2.05 -23.66 3.01
C SER A 244 -3.23 -22.72 3.32
N LYS A 245 -3.14 -21.87 4.35
CA LYS A 245 -4.21 -20.91 4.70
C LYS A 245 -3.85 -19.42 4.58
N LEU A 246 -2.58 -19.04 4.57
CA LEU A 246 -2.18 -17.63 4.62
C LEU A 246 -1.43 -17.10 3.39
N ILE A 247 -1.40 -17.83 2.27
CA ILE A 247 -0.72 -17.34 1.07
C ILE A 247 -1.53 -17.66 -0.19
N PRO A 248 -2.12 -16.65 -0.84
CA PRO A 248 -2.30 -16.66 -2.28
C PRO A 248 -1.25 -15.82 -3.00
N ILE A 249 -0.20 -15.37 -2.31
CA ILE A 249 0.86 -14.58 -2.93
C ILE A 249 1.65 -15.43 -3.95
N LEU A 250 1.86 -16.73 -3.69
CA LEU A 250 2.47 -17.63 -4.69
C LEU A 250 1.56 -17.94 -5.90
N SER A 251 0.23 -17.93 -5.74
CA SER A 251 -0.69 -18.15 -6.88
C SER A 251 -0.81 -16.92 -7.80
N ILE A 252 -0.45 -15.73 -7.32
CA ILE A 252 -0.45 -14.51 -8.14
C ILE A 252 0.70 -14.56 -9.18
N PHE A 253 1.86 -15.13 -8.86
CA PHE A 253 2.92 -15.33 -9.85
C PHE A 253 2.52 -16.27 -11.00
N GLY A 254 1.68 -17.28 -10.72
CA GLY A 254 1.07 -18.13 -11.74
C GLY A 254 0.10 -17.37 -12.66
N ALA A 255 -0.67 -16.43 -12.10
CA ALA A 255 -1.54 -15.55 -12.87
C ALA A 255 -0.75 -14.50 -13.68
N ILE A 256 0.33 -13.94 -13.14
CA ILE A 256 1.22 -12.98 -13.83
C ILE A 256 1.85 -13.62 -15.08
N ALA A 257 2.34 -14.86 -14.98
CA ALA A 257 2.83 -15.60 -16.14
C ALA A 257 1.73 -15.88 -17.18
N PHE A 258 0.50 -16.18 -16.73
CA PHE A 258 -0.64 -16.42 -17.60
C PHE A 258 -1.14 -15.14 -18.30
N PHE A 259 -1.19 -13.99 -17.61
CA PHE A 259 -1.61 -12.71 -18.16
C PHE A 259 -0.53 -12.06 -19.05
N LEU A 260 0.77 -12.18 -18.73
CA LEU A 260 1.85 -11.81 -19.65
C LEU A 260 1.81 -12.68 -20.92
N GLY A 261 1.50 -13.98 -20.78
CA GLY A 261 1.29 -14.87 -21.93
C GLY A 261 0.10 -14.47 -22.81
N ILE A 262 -1.02 -14.04 -22.21
CA ILE A 262 -2.21 -13.59 -22.94
C ILE A 262 -2.04 -12.21 -23.56
N SER A 263 -1.43 -11.25 -22.85
CA SER A 263 -1.19 -9.89 -23.34
C SER A 263 -0.16 -9.88 -24.48
N TYR A 264 0.90 -10.70 -24.37
CA TYR A 264 1.86 -10.91 -25.46
C TYR A 264 1.20 -11.50 -26.71
N LYS A 265 0.31 -12.49 -26.54
CA LYS A 265 -0.41 -13.12 -27.65
C LYS A 265 -1.40 -12.18 -28.32
N TYR A 266 -2.12 -11.34 -27.56
CA TYR A 266 -3.04 -10.33 -28.09
C TYR A 266 -2.30 -9.17 -28.79
N SER A 267 -1.19 -8.71 -28.23
CA SER A 267 -0.34 -7.67 -28.81
C SER A 267 0.24 -8.12 -30.16
N LEU A 268 0.82 -9.33 -30.22
CA LEU A 268 1.37 -9.90 -31.46
C LEU A 268 0.28 -10.09 -32.54
N PHE A 269 -0.94 -10.42 -32.14
CA PHE A 269 -2.08 -10.57 -33.06
C PHE A 269 -2.57 -9.21 -33.60
N GLY A 270 -2.55 -8.16 -32.77
CA GLY A 270 -2.84 -6.78 -33.17
C GLY A 270 -1.87 -6.24 -34.22
N PHE A 271 -0.56 -6.42 -34.00
CA PHE A 271 0.49 -5.99 -34.94
C PHE A 271 0.38 -6.68 -36.31
N ARG A 272 0.08 -7.99 -36.34
CA ARG A 272 -0.13 -8.73 -37.60
C ARG A 272 -1.32 -8.20 -38.40
N LYS A 273 -2.43 -7.88 -37.73
CA LYS A 273 -3.64 -7.35 -38.37
C LYS A 273 -3.41 -5.94 -38.93
N GLN A 274 -2.60 -5.12 -38.25
CA GLN A 274 -2.25 -3.78 -38.71
C GLN A 274 -1.33 -3.81 -39.95
N ALA A 275 -0.34 -4.71 -39.97
CA ALA A 275 0.55 -4.91 -41.11
C ALA A 275 -0.21 -5.39 -42.37
N GLN A 276 -1.13 -6.36 -42.23
CA GLN A 276 -1.96 -6.81 -43.35
C GLN A 276 -2.87 -5.69 -43.90
N LYS A 277 -3.44 -4.86 -43.02
CA LYS A 277 -4.29 -3.73 -43.43
C LYS A 277 -3.49 -2.64 -44.16
N GLN A 278 -2.25 -2.39 -43.76
CA GLN A 278 -1.34 -1.50 -44.50
C GLN A 278 -0.97 -2.07 -45.87
N TYR A 279 -0.59 -3.35 -45.95
CA TYR A 279 -0.27 -4.02 -47.21
C TYR A 279 -1.43 -3.95 -48.22
N LEU A 280 -2.66 -4.22 -47.77
CA LEU A 280 -3.85 -4.12 -48.63
C LEU A 280 -4.13 -2.69 -49.10
N ARG A 281 -3.93 -1.68 -48.24
CA ARG A 281 -4.07 -0.26 -48.62
C ARG A 281 -3.06 0.16 -49.68
N GLU A 282 -1.81 -0.26 -49.56
CA GLU A 282 -0.79 0.02 -50.56
C GLU A 282 -1.08 -0.68 -51.89
N LYS A 283 -1.55 -1.93 -51.85
CA LYS A 283 -1.92 -2.68 -53.04
C LYS A 283 -3.05 -1.99 -53.82
N ILE A 284 -4.09 -1.51 -53.12
CA ILE A 284 -5.18 -0.73 -53.72
C ILE A 284 -4.66 0.59 -54.31
N LYS A 285 -3.76 1.29 -53.61
CA LYS A 285 -3.17 2.55 -54.10
C LYS A 285 -2.36 2.35 -55.38
N ASN A 286 -1.62 1.24 -55.48
CA ASN A 286 -0.84 0.89 -56.66
C ASN A 286 -1.73 0.48 -57.85
N ILE A 287 -2.83 -0.22 -57.61
CA ILE A 287 -3.82 -0.54 -58.65
C ILE A 287 -4.46 0.74 -59.19
N LYS A 288 -4.92 1.65 -58.31
CA LYS A 288 -5.47 2.96 -58.73
C LYS A 288 -4.48 3.78 -59.56
N LYS A 289 -3.18 3.78 -59.20
CA LYS A 289 -2.13 4.45 -59.99
C LYS A 289 -1.96 3.85 -61.40
N ARG A 290 -2.19 2.54 -61.57
CA ARG A 290 -2.11 1.87 -62.88
C ARG A 290 -3.35 2.07 -63.75
N MET A 291 -4.51 2.31 -63.15
CA MET A 291 -5.75 2.60 -63.88
C MET A 291 -5.86 4.05 -64.36
N ASN A 292 -5.19 4.98 -63.67
CA ASN A 292 -5.17 6.41 -64.02
C ASN A 292 -3.99 6.77 -64.97
N ARG A 293 -3.39 5.79 -65.63
CA ARG A 293 -2.28 5.95 -66.56
C ARG A 293 -2.65 5.27 -67.88
#